data_AF-A0A354XIZ3-F1
#
_entry.id   AF-A0A354XIZ3-F1
#
_cell.length_a   1.000
_cell.length_b   1.000
_cell.length_c   1.000
_cell.angle_alpha   90.00
_cell.angle_beta   90.00
_cell.angle_gamma   90.00
#
_symmetry.space_group_name_H-M   'P 1'
#
loop_
_entity.id
_entity.type
_entity.pdbx_description
1 polymer ?
#
loop_
_entity_poly.entity_id
_entity_poly.type
_entity_poly.pdbx_seq_one_letter_code
_entity_poly.pdbx_strand_id
1 'polypeptide(L)' 'TPPFGFALFYLRGVAPPSVPTSAIYRGVVPFILMQLGMLLLLTFFPQLATWLPTQF' A
#
# COMPACT_ATOMS: atom_id res chain seq x y z
N THR A 1 -0.06 14.62 1.47
CA THR A 1 -0.05 13.55 2.47
C THR A 1 1.40 13.10 2.66
N PRO A 2 1.93 12.96 3.89
CA PRO A 2 3.36 12.69 4.06
C PRO A 2 3.70 11.36 3.35
N PRO A 3 4.87 11.24 2.71
CA PRO A 3 5.18 10.12 1.84
C PRO A 3 5.08 8.79 2.59
N PHE A 4 4.55 7.77 1.91
CA PHE A 4 4.27 6.42 2.46
C PHE A 4 5.47 5.79 3.21
N GLY A 5 6.71 6.18 2.85
CA GLY A 5 7.93 5.75 3.54
C GLY A 5 8.04 6.22 5.00
N PHE A 6 7.45 7.36 5.39
CA PHE A 6 7.47 7.83 6.79
C PHE A 6 6.80 6.84 7.74
N ALA A 7 5.76 6.13 7.31
CA ALA A 7 5.07 5.16 8.17
C ALA A 7 5.98 3.97 8.54
N LEU A 8 6.78 3.45 7.61
CA LEU A 8 7.75 2.39 7.90
C LEU A 8 8.88 2.88 8.80
N PHE A 9 9.39 4.10 8.58
CA PHE A 9 10.41 4.68 9.45
C PHE A 9 9.90 4.97 10.86
N TYR A 10 8.64 5.41 10.98
CA TYR A 10 7.97 5.56 12.26
C TYR A 10 7.84 4.21 12.99
N LEU A 11 7.35 3.18 12.30
CA LEU A 11 7.25 1.83 12.85
C LEU A 11 8.62 1.29 13.27
N ARG A 12 9.67 1.56 12.50
CA ARG A 12 11.03 1.20 12.90
C ARG A 12 11.49 2.00 14.12
N GLY A 13 11.14 3.28 14.23
CA GLY A 13 11.49 4.14 15.37
C GLY A 13 10.90 3.68 16.70
N VAL A 14 9.72 3.05 16.68
CA VAL A 14 9.07 2.52 17.89
C VAL A 14 9.29 1.01 18.10
N ALA A 15 9.78 0.29 17.08
CA ALA A 15 9.98 -1.15 17.17
C ALA A 15 11.19 -1.52 18.05
N PRO A 16 11.03 -2.47 18.99
CA PRO A 16 12.12 -2.89 19.87
C PRO A 16 13.28 -3.53 19.08
N PRO A 17 14.50 -3.56 19.64
CA PRO A 17 15.70 -4.05 18.94
C PRO A 17 15.61 -5.52 18.50
N SER A 18 14.78 -6.32 19.18
CA SER A 18 14.49 -7.72 18.84
C SER A 18 13.73 -7.90 17.53
N VAL A 19 13.08 -6.84 17.03
CA VAL A 19 12.35 -6.88 15.76
C VAL A 19 13.29 -6.42 14.64
N PRO A 20 13.70 -7.33 13.74
CA PRO A 20 14.56 -6.95 12.63
C PRO A 20 13.76 -6.08 11.65
N THR A 21 14.43 -5.10 11.05
CA THR A 21 13.85 -4.24 10.02
C THR A 21 13.21 -5.06 8.89
N SER A 22 13.80 -6.20 8.52
CA SER A 22 13.27 -7.13 7.52
C SER A 22 11.88 -7.67 7.85
N ALA A 23 11.51 -7.84 9.13
CA ALA A 23 10.16 -8.26 9.52
C ALA A 23 9.12 -7.18 9.19
N ILE A 24 9.46 -5.91 9.41
CA ILE A 24 8.61 -4.76 9.07
C ILE A 24 8.41 -4.69 7.55
N TYR A 25 9.48 -4.85 6.77
CA TYR A 25 9.40 -4.86 5.31
C TYR A 25 8.58 -6.03 4.78
N ARG A 26 8.77 -7.25 5.31
CA ARG A 26 7.99 -8.42 4.90
C ARG A 26 6.49 -8.26 5.20
N GLY A 27 6.16 -7.55 6.28
CA GLY A 27 4.77 -7.24 6.63
C GLY A 27 4.08 -6.31 5.63
N VAL A 28 4.79 -5.32 5.08
CA VAL A 28 4.18 -4.35 4.15
C VAL A 28 4.13 -4.83 2.70
N VAL A 29 5.05 -5.71 2.28
CA VAL A 29 5.11 -6.24 0.91
C VAL A 29 3.77 -6.79 0.38
N PRO A 30 3.00 -7.65 1.10
CA PRO A 30 1.73 -8.15 0.58
C PRO A 30 0.71 -7.03 0.32
N PHE A 31 0.70 -5.98 1.13
CA PHE A 31 -0.18 -4.82 0.91
C PHE A 31 0.25 -4.03 -0.33
N ILE A 32 1.55 -3.81 -0.53
CA ILE A 32 2.05 -3.13 -1.73
C ILE A 32 1.68 -3.93 -2.98
N LEU A 33 1.86 -5.26 -2.96
CA LEU A 33 1.47 -6.13 -4.07
C LEU A 33 -0.03 -6.07 -4.36
N MET A 34 -0.87 -6.06 -3.32
CA MET A 34 -2.31 -5.86 -3.47
C MET A 34 -2.63 -4.49 -4.10
N GLN A 35 -1.97 -3.42 -3.65
CA GLN A 35 -2.15 -2.08 -4.17
C GLN A 35 -1.78 -2.00 -5.67
N LEU A 36 -0.64 -2.58 -6.03
CA LEU A 36 -0.19 -2.67 -7.42
C LEU A 36 -1.15 -3.50 -8.27
N GLY A 37 -1.64 -4.62 -7.72
CA GLY A 37 -2.68 -5.43 -8.36
C GLY A 37 -3.96 -4.63 -8.63
N MET A 38 -4.40 -3.83 -7.65
CA MET A 38 -5.56 -2.93 -7.83
C MET A 38 -5.29 -1.87 -8.90
N LEU A 39 -4.11 -1.26 -8.93
CA LEU A 39 -3.75 -0.30 -9.98
C LEU A 39 -3.76 -0.93 -11.37
N LEU A 40 -3.23 -2.16 -11.51
CA LEU A 40 -3.29 -2.90 -12.76
C LEU A 40 -4.74 -3.20 -13.16
N LEU A 41 -5.56 -3.66 -12.21
CA LEU A 41 -6.98 -3.92 -12.44
C LEU A 41 -7.70 -2.68 -12.96
N LEU A 42 -7.51 -1.53 -12.33
CA LEU A 42 -8.13 -0.27 -12.77
C LEU A 42 -7.57 0.22 -14.12
N THR A 43 -6.30 -0.09 -14.42
CA THR A 43 -5.67 0.26 -15.70
C THR A 43 -6.32 -0.52 -16.86
N PHE A 44 -6.59 -1.81 -16.67
CA PHE A 44 -7.18 -2.67 -17.70
C PHE A 44 -8.71 -2.66 -17.70
N PHE A 45 -9.35 -2.33 -16.57
CA PHE A 45 -10.80 -2.28 -16.38
C PHE A 45 -11.23 -0.94 -15.76
N PRO A 46 -11.08 0.19 -16.50
CA PRO A 46 -11.33 1.53 -15.97
C PRO A 46 -12.77 1.73 -15.49
N GLN A 47 -13.72 0.99 -16.04
CA GLN A 47 -15.14 1.00 -15.64
C GLN A 47 -15.32 0.73 -14.14
N LEU A 48 -14.44 -0.06 -13.51
CA LEU A 48 -14.50 -0.32 -12.08
C LEU A 48 -14.38 0.95 -11.23
N ALA A 49 -13.65 1.95 -11.71
CA ALA A 49 -13.51 3.25 -11.06
C ALA A 49 -14.49 4.30 -11.60
N THR A 50 -14.88 4.22 -12.87
CA THR A 50 -15.65 5.28 -13.55
C THR A 50 -17.16 5.03 -13.64
N TRP A 51 -17.64 3.83 -13.30
CA TRP A 51 -19.05 3.49 -13.46
C TRP A 51 -19.98 4.42 -12.67
N LEU A 52 -19.64 4.73 -11.41
CA LEU A 52 -20.50 5.53 -10.53
C LEU A 52 -20.70 6.97 -11.05
N PRO A 53 -19.65 7.73 -11.44
CA PRO A 53 -19.80 9.03 -12.08
C PRO A 53 -20.67 9.02 -13.34
N THR A 54 -20.66 7.93 -14.11
CA THR A 54 -21.48 7.83 -15.34
C THR A 54 -22.96 7.53 -15.09
N GLN A 55 -23.38 7.31 -13.84
CA GLN A 55 -24.79 7.10 -13.47
C GLN A 55 -25.53 8.40 -13.07
N PHE A 56 -24.81 9.52 -12.93
CA PHE A 56 -25.37 10.85 -12.65
C PHE A 56 -25.20 11.74 -13.88
#